data_AF-A0A226EGK5-F1
#
_entry.id   AF-A0A226EGK5-F1
#
_cell.length_a   1.000
_cell.length_b   1.000
_cell.length_c   1.000
_cell.angle_alpha   90.00
_cell.angle_beta   90.00
_cell.angle_gamma   90.00
#
_symmetry.space_group_name_H-M   'P 1'
#
loop_
_entity.id
_entity.type
_entity.pdbx_description
1 polymer ?
#
loop_
_entity_poly.entity_id
_entity_poly.type
_entity_poly.pdbx_seq_one_letter_code
_entity_poly.pdbx_strand_id
1 'polypeptide(L)'
;MKCSLFLTISPIIILAISVWSASCLEVRVQSSLEKDLTVTSQQKKILDKFRKRVQHRLTNEFMKHDLYLIRYLRAKNFDIRNAEEMLVTSLAWRKQNRIDTIHDEDWTKFKKQYPYYLSQYDKEGKPVLYLHPAAWDLRKIAISNDAKQFQRYIDKAIDESWLKVYEYQSKYENVTQGVLLVNMKGYNVVQHACLQCIPIILRGILTYERYYPGLAHKIFLINTPSTFEPLLQVIRGALSPPTEKALLIYGMSKGEWSPILQKYFDMDQIPEELGGTFQTEFKALVVDRVPHNYMKEDIYLLKFLRYKNFDIPEAEKFLMQVLQWRKENKMDTIGEEDWSDMKQKFMYNLQMRDRDVLYFNVESMDLRQTVIQGGDRRFLRYVDGALEESCGLVRTLGEKYQNVTRGHLIVNGKGYNLIQHGCLRCIPSLLRIVLSYEQHWPECVDPPGIFVPLLDAIKPLLSPSTSQALTVLGPNKKTNLEALLKFMDIDEIPVEFGGRKILDNSQSDYDENFTY
;
A
#
# COMPACT_ATOMS: atom_id res chain seq x y z
N MET A 1 -12.72 55.15 26.34
CA MET A 1 -12.29 53.94 27.08
C MET A 1 -13.26 52.81 26.73
N LYS A 2 -12.84 51.84 25.90
CA LYS A 2 -13.69 50.73 25.44
C LYS A 2 -13.41 49.49 26.28
N CYS A 3 -14.46 48.94 26.89
CA CYS A 3 -14.48 47.65 27.57
C CYS A 3 -14.11 46.51 26.61
N SER A 4 -13.30 45.58 27.08
CA SER A 4 -13.24 44.20 26.56
C SER A 4 -13.30 43.25 27.76
N LEU A 5 -14.44 42.55 27.88
CA LEU A 5 -14.62 41.44 28.82
C LEU A 5 -13.87 40.23 28.25
N PHE A 6 -12.82 39.77 28.93
CA PHE A 6 -12.26 38.43 28.73
C PHE A 6 -13.02 37.46 29.63
N LEU A 7 -13.83 36.58 29.04
CA LEU A 7 -14.37 35.39 29.70
C LEU A 7 -13.27 34.33 29.76
N THR A 8 -12.71 34.12 30.96
CA THR A 8 -11.79 33.02 31.26
C THR A 8 -12.58 31.73 31.40
N ILE A 9 -12.61 30.91 30.33
CA ILE A 9 -13.14 29.54 30.41
C ILE A 9 -12.09 28.68 31.13
N SER A 10 -12.48 28.09 32.25
CA SER A 10 -11.62 27.25 33.10
C SER A 10 -11.01 26.07 32.31
N PRO A 11 -9.71 25.74 32.48
CA PRO A 11 -9.04 24.63 31.81
C PRO A 11 -9.73 23.26 32.00
N ILE A 12 -10.53 23.12 33.07
CA ILE A 12 -11.27 21.90 33.40
C ILE A 12 -12.42 21.64 32.39
N ILE A 13 -13.02 22.70 31.82
CA ILE A 13 -14.09 22.57 30.82
C ILE A 13 -13.52 22.16 29.46
N ILE A 14 -12.29 22.60 29.13
CA ILE A 14 -11.58 22.20 27.89
C ILE A 14 -11.15 20.73 27.97
N LEU A 15 -10.73 20.25 29.15
CA LEU A 15 -10.47 18.84 29.41
C LEU A 15 -11.75 17.98 29.38
N ALA A 16 -12.87 18.48 29.92
CA ALA A 16 -14.14 17.76 29.86
C ALA A 16 -14.69 17.65 28.42
N ILE A 17 -14.56 18.70 27.60
CA ILE A 17 -15.02 18.70 26.19
C ILE A 17 -14.10 17.84 25.30
N SER A 18 -12.79 17.81 25.56
CA SER A 18 -11.84 16.98 24.81
C SER A 18 -11.95 15.49 25.14
N VAL A 19 -12.26 15.14 26.39
CA VAL A 19 -12.56 13.75 26.78
C VAL A 19 -13.93 13.31 26.22
N TRP A 20 -14.94 14.20 26.17
CA TRP A 20 -16.23 13.86 25.57
C TRP A 20 -16.18 13.71 24.04
N SER A 21 -15.37 14.52 23.34
CA SER A 21 -15.22 14.42 21.87
C SER A 21 -14.39 13.21 21.44
N ALA A 22 -13.36 12.84 22.21
CA ALA A 22 -12.58 11.61 21.99
C ALA A 22 -13.44 10.35 22.26
N SER A 23 -14.20 10.34 23.36
CA SER A 23 -15.09 9.23 23.71
C SER A 23 -16.23 9.06 22.70
N CYS A 24 -16.74 10.14 22.09
CA CYS A 24 -17.80 10.04 21.09
C CYS A 24 -17.33 9.53 19.71
N LEU A 25 -16.04 9.66 19.38
CA LEU A 25 -15.49 9.13 18.12
C LEU A 25 -15.14 7.64 18.22
N GLU A 26 -14.51 7.20 19.32
CA GLU A 26 -14.24 5.76 19.55
C GLU A 26 -15.54 4.96 19.66
N VAL A 27 -16.56 5.48 20.38
CA VAL A 27 -17.85 4.78 20.56
C VAL A 27 -18.63 4.62 19.24
N ARG A 28 -18.47 5.52 18.26
CA ARG A 28 -19.21 5.42 16.98
C ARG A 28 -18.61 4.43 16.01
N VAL A 29 -17.27 4.37 15.91
CA VAL A 29 -16.56 3.44 15.01
C VAL A 29 -16.76 2.00 15.48
N GLN A 30 -16.64 1.76 16.78
CA GLN A 30 -16.91 0.46 17.39
C GLN A 30 -18.34 -0.02 17.11
N SER A 31 -19.33 0.87 17.16
CA SER A 31 -20.75 0.50 16.99
C SER A 31 -21.12 -0.11 15.63
N SER A 32 -20.48 0.30 14.52
CA SER A 32 -20.85 -0.20 13.18
C SER A 32 -20.21 -1.55 12.88
N LEU A 33 -18.93 -1.70 13.25
CA LEU A 33 -18.19 -2.95 13.13
C LEU A 33 -18.73 -4.00 14.10
N GLU A 34 -18.99 -3.63 15.37
CA GLU A 34 -19.63 -4.52 16.34
C GLU A 34 -20.99 -4.96 15.82
N LYS A 35 -21.83 -4.08 15.27
CA LYS A 35 -23.12 -4.50 14.71
C LYS A 35 -22.98 -5.49 13.55
N ASP A 36 -21.90 -5.39 12.78
CA ASP A 36 -21.61 -6.27 11.65
C ASP A 36 -20.96 -7.60 12.02
N LEU A 37 -20.16 -7.64 13.08
CA LEU A 37 -19.50 -8.85 13.58
C LEU A 37 -20.31 -9.56 14.66
N THR A 38 -21.22 -8.85 15.34
CA THR A 38 -22.05 -9.43 16.41
C THR A 38 -23.36 -9.99 15.88
N VAL A 39 -23.73 -11.13 16.44
CA VAL A 39 -25.04 -11.76 16.27
C VAL A 39 -25.61 -12.10 17.63
N THR A 40 -26.90 -11.83 17.83
CA THR A 40 -27.58 -12.33 19.02
C THR A 40 -27.68 -13.86 18.97
N SER A 41 -27.85 -14.51 20.12
CA SER A 41 -28.07 -15.96 20.17
C SER A 41 -29.26 -16.41 19.30
N GLN A 42 -30.29 -15.57 19.17
CA GLN A 42 -31.43 -15.84 18.28
C GLN A 42 -31.03 -15.74 16.79
N GLN A 43 -30.28 -14.70 16.42
CA GLN A 43 -29.77 -14.53 15.06
C GLN A 43 -28.82 -15.64 14.65
N LYS A 44 -27.97 -16.13 15.56
CA LYS A 44 -27.10 -17.27 15.30
C LYS A 44 -27.90 -18.56 15.02
N LYS A 45 -28.95 -18.83 15.80
CA LYS A 45 -29.88 -19.95 15.51
C LYS A 45 -30.55 -19.83 14.14
N ILE A 46 -30.90 -18.62 13.71
CA ILE A 46 -31.45 -18.36 12.37
C ILE A 46 -30.39 -18.61 11.30
N LEU A 47 -29.16 -18.13 11.51
CA LEU A 47 -28.02 -18.33 10.60
C LEU A 47 -27.69 -19.81 10.41
N ASP A 48 -27.67 -20.60 11.48
CA ASP A 48 -27.38 -22.03 11.38
C ASP A 48 -28.50 -22.78 10.64
N LYS A 49 -29.77 -22.38 10.83
CA LYS A 49 -30.90 -22.91 10.04
C LYS A 49 -30.79 -22.53 8.57
N PHE A 50 -30.44 -21.27 8.29
CA PHE A 50 -30.25 -20.77 6.94
C PHE A 50 -29.11 -21.50 6.23
N ARG A 51 -27.95 -21.63 6.87
CA ARG A 51 -26.80 -22.40 6.37
C ARG A 51 -27.19 -23.81 5.95
N LYS A 52 -27.89 -24.56 6.82
CA LYS A 52 -28.33 -25.93 6.50
C LYS A 52 -29.19 -26.01 5.23
N ARG A 53 -30.01 -24.98 4.96
CA ARG A 53 -30.86 -24.92 3.76
C ARG A 53 -30.05 -24.64 2.49
N VAL A 54 -29.02 -23.80 2.57
CA VAL A 54 -28.33 -23.28 1.36
C VAL A 54 -26.96 -23.89 1.09
N GLN A 55 -26.33 -24.54 2.07
CA GLN A 55 -24.95 -25.02 1.98
C GLN A 55 -24.67 -25.92 0.76
N HIS A 56 -25.65 -26.74 0.34
CA HIS A 56 -25.52 -27.66 -0.79
C HIS A 56 -25.50 -26.95 -2.15
N ARG A 57 -25.80 -25.63 -2.19
CA ARG A 57 -25.83 -24.82 -3.41
C ARG A 57 -24.61 -23.90 -3.54
N LEU A 58 -23.80 -23.79 -2.49
CA LEU A 58 -22.64 -22.88 -2.45
C LEU A 58 -21.45 -23.53 -3.14
N THR A 59 -20.90 -22.87 -4.15
CA THR A 59 -19.79 -23.39 -4.96
C THR A 59 -18.44 -22.94 -4.44
N ASN A 60 -18.28 -21.65 -4.13
CA ASN A 60 -17.00 -21.09 -3.71
C ASN A 60 -16.80 -21.18 -2.19
N GLU A 61 -15.57 -21.42 -1.73
CA GLU A 61 -15.26 -21.54 -0.29
C GLU A 61 -15.66 -20.29 0.50
N PHE A 62 -15.38 -19.10 -0.04
CA PHE A 62 -15.71 -17.85 0.63
C PHE A 62 -17.22 -17.71 0.95
N MET A 63 -18.09 -18.38 0.18
CA MET A 63 -19.54 -18.34 0.38
C MET A 63 -20.01 -19.13 1.61
N LYS A 64 -19.20 -20.09 2.09
CA LYS A 64 -19.57 -20.98 3.18
C LYS A 64 -19.40 -20.34 4.56
N HIS A 65 -18.65 -19.23 4.66
CA HIS A 65 -18.43 -18.49 5.90
C HIS A 65 -19.70 -17.79 6.40
N ASP A 66 -19.82 -17.67 7.73
CA ASP A 66 -20.94 -16.98 8.40
C ASP A 66 -21.11 -15.54 7.89
N LEU A 67 -20.00 -14.83 7.68
CA LEU A 67 -19.97 -13.44 7.23
C LEU A 67 -20.46 -13.25 5.78
N TYR A 68 -20.45 -14.29 4.95
CA TYR A 68 -21.11 -14.26 3.64
C TYR A 68 -22.62 -14.43 3.80
N LEU A 69 -23.05 -15.48 4.50
CA LEU A 69 -24.45 -15.86 4.63
C LEU A 69 -25.29 -14.84 5.41
N ILE A 70 -24.70 -14.22 6.43
CA ILE A 70 -25.40 -13.25 7.28
C ILE A 70 -25.83 -11.99 6.52
N ARG A 71 -25.16 -11.64 5.42
CA ARG A 71 -25.52 -10.46 4.60
C ARG A 71 -26.89 -10.62 3.97
N TYR A 72 -27.19 -11.82 3.46
CA TYR A 72 -28.50 -12.15 2.88
C TYR A 72 -29.59 -12.11 3.94
N LEU A 73 -29.31 -12.62 5.14
CA LEU A 73 -30.24 -12.53 6.27
C LEU A 73 -30.47 -11.07 6.68
N ARG A 74 -29.41 -10.27 6.87
CA ARG A 74 -29.54 -8.85 7.22
C ARG A 74 -30.31 -8.05 6.16
N ALA A 75 -30.03 -8.29 4.88
CA ALA A 75 -30.74 -7.65 3.77
C ALA A 75 -32.24 -7.97 3.74
N LYS A 76 -32.65 -9.10 4.33
CA LYS A 76 -34.05 -9.55 4.41
C LYS A 76 -34.58 -9.59 5.84
N ASN A 77 -34.01 -8.79 6.74
CA ASN A 77 -34.46 -8.65 8.13
C ASN A 77 -34.58 -10.01 8.88
N PHE A 78 -33.62 -10.90 8.63
CA PHE A 78 -33.55 -12.27 9.15
C PHE A 78 -34.71 -13.19 8.75
N ASP A 79 -35.47 -12.85 7.70
CA ASP A 79 -36.42 -13.78 7.06
C ASP A 79 -35.66 -14.83 6.23
N ILE A 80 -35.71 -16.08 6.68
CA ILE A 80 -34.98 -17.20 6.05
C ILE A 80 -35.44 -17.45 4.61
N ARG A 81 -36.75 -17.34 4.31
CA ARG A 81 -37.29 -17.68 2.99
C ARG A 81 -36.87 -16.64 1.96
N ASN A 82 -37.04 -15.36 2.30
CA ASN A 82 -36.67 -14.25 1.43
C ASN A 82 -35.14 -14.16 1.25
N ALA A 83 -34.36 -14.46 2.30
CA ALA A 83 -32.90 -14.53 2.21
C ALA A 83 -32.43 -15.67 1.30
N GLU A 84 -33.08 -16.83 1.39
CA GLU A 84 -32.81 -17.97 0.52
C GLU A 84 -33.15 -17.66 -0.93
N GLU A 85 -34.31 -17.07 -1.19
CA GLU A 85 -34.70 -16.64 -2.54
C GLU A 85 -33.68 -15.65 -3.14
N MET A 86 -33.25 -14.65 -2.36
CA MET A 86 -32.25 -13.69 -2.80
C MET A 86 -30.92 -14.37 -3.12
N LEU A 87 -30.42 -15.25 -2.24
CA LEU A 87 -29.16 -15.97 -2.45
C LEU A 87 -29.24 -16.88 -3.68
N VAL A 88 -30.32 -17.65 -3.83
CA VAL A 88 -30.51 -18.55 -4.98
C VAL A 88 -30.58 -17.76 -6.29
N THR A 89 -31.24 -16.60 -6.26
CA THR A 89 -31.29 -15.68 -7.41
C THR A 89 -29.89 -15.16 -7.76
N SER A 90 -29.09 -14.77 -6.76
CA SER A 90 -27.68 -14.38 -6.96
C SER A 90 -26.85 -15.52 -7.56
N LEU A 91 -26.97 -16.75 -7.05
CA LEU A 91 -26.23 -17.90 -7.57
C LEU A 91 -26.61 -18.22 -9.02
N ALA A 92 -27.91 -18.15 -9.36
CA ALA A 92 -28.38 -18.33 -10.72
C ALA A 92 -27.84 -17.24 -11.66
N TRP A 93 -27.86 -15.97 -11.23
CA TRP A 93 -27.30 -14.86 -11.98
C TRP A 93 -25.79 -15.02 -12.21
N ARG A 94 -25.03 -15.40 -11.17
CA ARG A 94 -23.59 -15.66 -11.27
C ARG A 94 -23.28 -16.72 -12.33
N LYS A 95 -24.01 -17.84 -12.30
CA LYS A 95 -23.86 -18.93 -13.27
C LYS A 95 -24.22 -18.48 -14.70
N GLN A 96 -25.36 -17.80 -14.87
CA GLN A 96 -25.83 -17.34 -16.18
C GLN A 96 -24.88 -16.32 -16.82
N ASN A 97 -24.25 -15.46 -16.01
CA ASN A 97 -23.37 -14.39 -16.49
C ASN A 97 -21.89 -14.75 -16.40
N ARG A 98 -21.54 -15.99 -16.04
CA ARG A 98 -20.14 -16.47 -15.89
C ARG A 98 -19.32 -15.55 -14.98
N ILE A 99 -19.90 -15.14 -13.85
CA ILE A 99 -19.26 -14.17 -12.95
C ILE A 99 -18.02 -14.78 -12.29
N ASP A 100 -18.03 -16.08 -11.99
CA ASP A 100 -16.88 -16.74 -11.34
C ASP A 100 -15.61 -16.76 -12.22
N THR A 101 -15.74 -16.61 -13.55
CA THR A 101 -14.61 -16.54 -14.50
C THR A 101 -14.45 -15.14 -15.13
N ILE A 102 -15.15 -14.13 -14.62
CA ILE A 102 -15.19 -12.80 -15.25
C ILE A 102 -13.84 -12.09 -15.19
N HIS A 103 -13.01 -12.42 -14.20
CA HIS A 103 -11.68 -11.81 -14.01
C HIS A 103 -10.65 -12.32 -15.01
N ASP A 104 -10.89 -13.49 -15.62
CA ASP A 104 -10.01 -14.14 -16.60
C ASP A 104 -10.27 -13.65 -18.05
N GLU A 105 -11.33 -12.87 -18.27
CA GLU A 105 -11.66 -12.29 -19.57
C GLU A 105 -10.69 -11.16 -19.96
N ASP A 106 -10.54 -10.93 -21.27
CA ASP A 106 -9.73 -9.82 -21.77
C ASP A 106 -10.47 -8.47 -21.63
N TRP A 107 -9.97 -7.65 -20.70
CA TRP A 107 -10.48 -6.31 -20.41
C TRP A 107 -9.58 -5.19 -20.94
N THR A 108 -8.54 -5.49 -21.73
CA THR A 108 -7.52 -4.51 -22.17
C THR A 108 -8.16 -3.28 -22.81
N LYS A 109 -9.20 -3.49 -23.63
CA LYS A 109 -9.98 -2.43 -24.28
C LYS A 109 -10.57 -1.42 -23.28
N PHE A 110 -11.15 -1.90 -22.17
CA PHE A 110 -11.86 -1.07 -21.21
C PHE A 110 -10.96 -0.56 -20.09
N LYS A 111 -9.99 -1.36 -19.63
CA LYS A 111 -9.04 -0.96 -18.55
C LYS A 111 -8.39 0.39 -18.84
N LYS A 112 -7.95 0.61 -20.09
CA LYS A 112 -7.29 1.86 -20.48
C LYS A 112 -8.25 3.04 -20.64
N GLN A 113 -9.46 2.80 -21.15
CA GLN A 113 -10.42 3.86 -21.48
C GLN A 113 -11.39 4.19 -20.33
N TYR A 114 -11.58 3.26 -19.41
CA TYR A 114 -12.54 3.32 -18.31
C TYR A 114 -11.87 2.80 -17.03
N PRO A 115 -10.78 3.45 -16.58
CA PRO A 115 -10.02 2.97 -15.43
C PRO A 115 -10.84 3.08 -14.14
N TYR A 116 -10.63 2.10 -13.26
CA TYR A 116 -10.99 2.13 -11.85
C TYR A 116 -9.82 1.56 -11.05
N TYR A 117 -9.76 1.87 -9.75
CA TYR A 117 -8.66 1.44 -8.89
C TYR A 117 -9.20 0.82 -7.60
N LEU A 118 -8.54 -0.21 -7.09
CA LEU A 118 -8.96 -0.98 -5.89
C LEU A 118 -7.77 -1.30 -4.98
N SER A 119 -6.75 -0.44 -4.96
CA SER A 119 -5.58 -0.65 -4.12
C SER A 119 -5.71 0.03 -2.76
N GLN A 120 -6.50 1.12 -2.68
CA GLN A 120 -6.58 1.93 -1.47
C GLN A 120 -7.44 1.27 -0.39
N TYR A 121 -7.24 1.71 0.85
CA TYR A 121 -8.07 1.34 1.99
C TYR A 121 -8.40 2.56 2.86
N ASP A 122 -9.50 2.49 3.60
CA ASP A 122 -9.83 3.47 4.62
C ASP A 122 -9.05 3.21 5.93
N LYS A 123 -9.13 4.15 6.88
CA LYS A 123 -8.49 4.04 8.20
C LYS A 123 -8.99 2.86 9.03
N GLU A 124 -10.11 2.26 8.65
CA GLU A 124 -10.67 1.06 9.26
C GLU A 124 -10.30 -0.22 8.48
N GLY A 125 -9.37 -0.12 7.51
CA GLY A 125 -8.88 -1.23 6.71
C GLY A 125 -9.84 -1.70 5.62
N LYS A 126 -10.91 -0.97 5.30
CA LYS A 126 -11.88 -1.38 4.26
C LYS A 126 -11.34 -1.03 2.88
N PRO A 127 -11.39 -1.95 1.90
CA PRO A 127 -10.89 -1.68 0.56
C PRO A 127 -11.75 -0.60 -0.13
N VAL A 128 -11.10 0.23 -0.93
CA VAL A 128 -11.71 1.38 -1.60
C VAL A 128 -11.71 1.17 -3.11
N LEU A 129 -12.91 1.11 -3.70
CA LEU A 129 -13.06 1.23 -5.15
C LEU A 129 -13.07 2.72 -5.52
N TYR A 130 -12.02 3.17 -6.19
CA TYR A 130 -11.88 4.53 -6.67
C TYR A 130 -12.28 4.68 -8.15
N LEU A 131 -13.16 5.65 -8.42
CA LEU A 131 -13.64 6.00 -9.76
C LEU A 131 -13.46 7.49 -10.04
N HIS A 132 -13.03 7.81 -11.26
CA HIS A 132 -13.04 9.18 -11.79
C HIS A 132 -13.83 9.22 -13.10
N PRO A 133 -15.15 9.44 -13.06
CA PRO A 133 -16.00 9.34 -14.23
C PRO A 133 -15.61 10.25 -15.39
N ALA A 134 -14.92 11.38 -15.15
CA ALA A 134 -14.49 12.27 -16.23
C ALA A 134 -13.55 11.60 -17.25
N ALA A 135 -12.83 10.56 -16.84
CA ALA A 135 -12.02 9.75 -17.75
C ALA A 135 -12.87 8.85 -18.67
N TRP A 136 -14.16 8.68 -18.39
CA TRP A 136 -15.04 7.71 -19.04
C TRP A 136 -15.94 8.40 -20.07
N ASP A 137 -15.97 7.88 -21.30
CA ASP A 137 -16.96 8.30 -22.31
C ASP A 137 -18.13 7.32 -22.36
N LEU A 138 -19.14 7.53 -21.50
CA LEU A 138 -20.34 6.68 -21.47
C LEU A 138 -21.23 6.88 -22.70
N ARG A 139 -21.23 8.08 -23.30
CA ARG A 139 -21.96 8.33 -24.54
C ARG A 139 -21.40 7.48 -25.68
N LYS A 140 -20.08 7.37 -25.81
CA LYS A 140 -19.42 6.48 -26.77
C LYS A 140 -19.85 5.03 -26.56
N ILE A 141 -19.92 4.56 -25.31
CA ILE A 141 -20.45 3.21 -25.02
C ILE A 141 -21.89 3.09 -25.49
N ALA A 142 -22.75 4.05 -25.13
CA ALA A 142 -24.18 4.01 -25.39
C ALA A 142 -24.55 3.98 -26.88
N ILE A 143 -23.76 4.65 -27.73
CA ILE A 143 -23.98 4.68 -29.19
C ILE A 143 -23.23 3.56 -29.94
N SER A 144 -22.31 2.88 -29.27
CA SER A 144 -21.53 1.77 -29.85
C SER A 144 -22.19 0.41 -29.58
N ASN A 145 -21.65 -0.65 -30.19
CA ASN A 145 -22.07 -2.01 -29.87
C ASN A 145 -21.38 -2.58 -28.60
N ASP A 146 -20.71 -1.73 -27.82
CA ASP A 146 -19.92 -2.16 -26.67
C ASP A 146 -20.72 -2.23 -25.37
N ALA A 147 -21.96 -1.72 -25.32
CA ALA A 147 -22.74 -1.60 -24.09
C ALA A 147 -22.87 -2.91 -23.29
N LYS A 148 -23.01 -4.06 -23.97
CA LYS A 148 -23.07 -5.37 -23.31
C LYS A 148 -21.73 -5.76 -22.67
N GLN A 149 -20.62 -5.56 -23.38
CA GLN A 149 -19.28 -5.91 -22.90
C GLN A 149 -18.83 -4.93 -21.81
N PHE A 150 -19.15 -3.65 -21.97
CA PHE A 150 -18.92 -2.64 -20.94
C PHE A 150 -19.70 -2.94 -19.66
N GLN A 151 -20.95 -3.40 -19.77
CA GLN A 151 -21.67 -3.83 -18.57
C GLN A 151 -20.95 -4.98 -17.85
N ARG A 152 -20.45 -5.98 -18.58
CA ARG A 152 -19.66 -7.05 -17.95
C ARG A 152 -18.40 -6.50 -17.26
N TYR A 153 -17.76 -5.51 -17.85
CA TYR A 153 -16.62 -4.83 -17.22
C TYR A 153 -17.01 -4.11 -15.91
N ILE A 154 -18.20 -3.49 -15.84
CA ILE A 154 -18.73 -2.95 -14.58
C ILE A 154 -19.07 -4.06 -13.57
N ASP A 155 -19.67 -5.15 -14.03
CA ASP A 155 -19.97 -6.30 -13.17
C ASP A 155 -18.67 -6.92 -12.61
N LYS A 156 -17.58 -6.94 -13.39
CA LYS A 156 -16.23 -7.33 -12.96
C LYS A 156 -15.72 -6.41 -11.85
N ALA A 157 -15.81 -5.08 -12.01
CA ALA A 157 -15.34 -4.13 -11.00
C ALA A 157 -16.08 -4.28 -9.65
N ILE A 158 -17.39 -4.53 -9.69
CA ILE A 158 -18.21 -4.80 -8.49
C ILE A 158 -17.79 -6.13 -7.86
N ASP A 159 -17.64 -7.20 -8.65
CA ASP A 159 -17.23 -8.51 -8.13
C ASP A 159 -15.79 -8.48 -7.57
N GLU A 160 -14.88 -7.73 -8.19
CA GLU A 160 -13.51 -7.56 -7.70
C GLU A 160 -13.50 -6.85 -6.33
N SER A 161 -14.34 -5.83 -6.18
CA SER A 161 -14.54 -5.15 -4.88
C SER A 161 -15.11 -6.09 -3.83
N TRP A 162 -16.05 -6.96 -4.23
CA TRP A 162 -16.62 -7.98 -3.35
C TRP A 162 -15.55 -8.97 -2.89
N LEU A 163 -14.75 -9.52 -3.81
CA LEU A 163 -13.65 -10.44 -3.51
C LEU A 163 -12.56 -9.79 -2.65
N LYS A 164 -12.23 -8.51 -2.88
CA LYS A 164 -11.24 -7.79 -2.07
C LYS A 164 -11.64 -7.67 -0.61
N VAL A 165 -12.93 -7.50 -0.32
CA VAL A 165 -13.46 -7.53 1.06
C VAL A 165 -13.21 -8.90 1.70
N TYR A 166 -13.39 -10.01 0.98
CA TYR A 166 -13.09 -11.35 1.53
C TYR A 166 -11.60 -11.58 1.74
N GLU A 167 -10.76 -11.13 0.80
CA GLU A 167 -9.31 -11.18 0.96
C GLU A 167 -8.90 -10.48 2.26
N TYR A 168 -9.40 -9.27 2.49
CA TYR A 168 -9.03 -8.49 3.67
C TYR A 168 -9.67 -9.05 4.95
N GLN A 169 -10.88 -9.62 4.85
CA GLN A 169 -11.51 -10.34 5.95
C GLN A 169 -10.67 -11.52 6.42
N SER A 170 -10.07 -12.27 5.50
CA SER A 170 -9.18 -13.40 5.83
C SER A 170 -7.87 -12.98 6.49
N LYS A 171 -7.43 -11.73 6.26
CA LYS A 171 -6.17 -11.18 6.77
C LYS A 171 -6.31 -10.42 8.09
N TYR A 172 -7.42 -9.69 8.27
CA TYR A 172 -7.56 -8.70 9.34
C TYR A 172 -8.79 -8.92 10.25
N GLU A 173 -9.59 -9.96 10.00
CA GLU A 173 -10.84 -10.39 10.70
C GLU A 173 -11.99 -9.38 10.80
N ASN A 174 -11.71 -8.08 10.70
CA ASN A 174 -12.64 -6.97 10.97
C ASN A 174 -13.15 -6.26 9.71
N VAL A 175 -12.91 -6.82 8.52
CA VAL A 175 -13.33 -6.20 7.26
C VAL A 175 -14.60 -6.90 6.77
N THR A 176 -15.73 -6.20 6.85
CA THR A 176 -17.04 -6.70 6.39
C THR A 176 -17.57 -5.93 5.19
N GLN A 177 -17.00 -4.79 4.82
CA GLN A 177 -17.56 -3.93 3.78
C GLN A 177 -16.43 -3.20 3.04
N GLY A 178 -16.75 -2.64 1.88
CA GLY A 178 -15.86 -1.77 1.11
C GLY A 178 -16.38 -0.34 1.04
N VAL A 179 -15.57 0.55 0.48
CA VAL A 179 -15.93 1.96 0.26
C VAL A 179 -15.89 2.26 -1.22
N LEU A 180 -16.87 3.02 -1.72
CA LEU A 180 -16.84 3.56 -3.08
C LEU A 180 -16.48 5.03 -3.01
N LEU A 181 -15.36 5.44 -3.62
CA LEU A 181 -14.93 6.82 -3.70
C LEU A 181 -14.99 7.28 -5.16
N VAL A 182 -15.82 8.28 -5.44
CA VAL A 182 -16.02 8.81 -6.79
C VAL A 182 -15.64 10.28 -6.84
N ASN A 183 -14.65 10.61 -7.65
CA ASN A 183 -14.29 12.00 -7.96
C ASN A 183 -15.10 12.48 -9.18
N MET A 184 -16.08 13.34 -8.95
CA MET A 184 -16.97 13.88 -9.97
C MET A 184 -16.38 15.10 -10.71
N LYS A 185 -15.14 15.50 -10.41
CA LYS A 185 -14.45 16.59 -11.10
C LYS A 185 -14.34 16.29 -12.59
N GLY A 186 -14.86 17.16 -13.45
CA GLY A 186 -14.89 16.97 -14.90
C GLY A 186 -16.13 16.22 -15.41
N TYR A 187 -17.05 15.84 -14.52
CA TYR A 187 -18.37 15.37 -14.92
C TYR A 187 -19.07 16.40 -15.81
N ASN A 188 -19.66 15.90 -16.89
CA ASN A 188 -20.51 16.66 -17.79
C ASN A 188 -21.70 15.80 -18.25
N VAL A 189 -22.87 16.42 -18.38
CA VAL A 189 -24.14 15.72 -18.67
C VAL A 189 -24.12 15.06 -20.05
N VAL A 190 -23.48 15.69 -21.04
CA VAL A 190 -23.48 15.23 -22.43
C VAL A 190 -22.79 13.87 -22.58
N GLN A 191 -21.65 13.70 -21.93
CA GLN A 191 -20.82 12.50 -22.04
C GLN A 191 -21.22 11.42 -21.03
N HIS A 192 -21.65 11.82 -19.83
CA HIS A 192 -21.84 10.88 -18.71
C HIS A 192 -23.31 10.60 -18.38
N ALA A 193 -24.23 11.49 -18.75
CA ALA A 193 -25.65 11.37 -18.39
C ALA A 193 -26.60 11.67 -19.56
N CYS A 194 -26.15 11.35 -20.78
CA CYS A 194 -27.02 11.33 -21.95
C CYS A 194 -28.21 10.38 -21.70
N LEU A 195 -29.34 10.58 -22.37
CA LEU A 195 -30.53 9.73 -22.15
C LEU A 195 -30.25 8.23 -22.36
N GLN A 196 -29.37 7.89 -23.31
CA GLN A 196 -28.95 6.51 -23.57
C GLN A 196 -27.92 5.98 -22.55
N CYS A 197 -27.29 6.86 -21.77
CA CYS A 197 -26.33 6.54 -20.73
C CYS A 197 -27.05 6.07 -19.44
N ILE A 198 -28.26 6.58 -19.18
CA ILE A 198 -29.04 6.29 -17.96
C ILE A 198 -29.28 4.78 -17.78
N PRO A 199 -29.71 3.99 -18.80
CA PRO A 199 -29.87 2.54 -18.65
C PRO A 199 -28.57 1.80 -18.26
N ILE A 200 -27.40 2.26 -18.73
CA ILE A 200 -26.11 1.66 -18.39
C ILE A 200 -25.80 1.88 -16.90
N ILE A 201 -25.96 3.13 -16.43
CA ILE A 201 -25.75 3.50 -15.02
C ILE A 201 -26.70 2.73 -14.11
N LEU A 202 -28.00 2.74 -14.44
CA LEU A 202 -29.01 2.02 -13.68
C LEU A 202 -28.76 0.52 -13.64
N ARG A 203 -28.29 -0.08 -14.73
CA ARG A 203 -27.97 -1.51 -14.75
C ARG A 203 -26.84 -1.85 -13.78
N GLY A 204 -25.78 -1.05 -13.71
CA GLY A 204 -24.72 -1.21 -12.70
C GLY A 204 -25.25 -1.13 -11.27
N ILE A 205 -26.06 -0.10 -10.97
CA ILE A 205 -26.66 0.08 -9.63
C ILE A 205 -27.57 -1.09 -9.27
N LEU A 206 -28.42 -1.52 -10.20
CA LEU A 206 -29.36 -2.62 -9.95
C LEU A 206 -28.64 -3.98 -9.83
N THR A 207 -27.54 -4.19 -10.55
CA THR A 207 -26.66 -5.36 -10.35
C THR A 207 -26.10 -5.36 -8.93
N TYR A 208 -25.55 -4.22 -8.48
CA TYR A 208 -25.04 -4.04 -7.11
C TYR A 208 -26.13 -4.33 -6.06
N GLU A 209 -27.27 -3.66 -6.13
CA GLU A 209 -28.37 -3.77 -5.14
C GLU A 209 -28.94 -5.20 -5.05
N ARG A 210 -29.05 -5.90 -6.18
CA ARG A 210 -29.68 -7.23 -6.22
C ARG A 210 -28.73 -8.33 -5.80
N TYR A 211 -27.46 -8.26 -6.15
CA TYR A 211 -26.56 -9.42 -6.07
C TYR A 211 -25.43 -9.30 -5.06
N TYR A 212 -25.12 -8.09 -4.59
CA TYR A 212 -24.01 -7.82 -3.67
C TYR A 212 -24.47 -7.15 -2.37
N PRO A 213 -25.36 -7.80 -1.59
CA PRO A 213 -25.99 -7.19 -0.42
C PRO A 213 -24.96 -6.79 0.64
N GLY A 214 -25.05 -5.53 1.08
CA GLY A 214 -24.23 -5.01 2.18
C GLY A 214 -22.74 -4.85 1.83
N LEU A 215 -22.39 -4.73 0.55
CA LEU A 215 -21.01 -4.48 0.12
C LEU A 215 -20.53 -3.08 0.57
N ALA A 216 -21.30 -2.02 0.32
CA ALA A 216 -20.84 -0.66 0.61
C ALA A 216 -21.04 -0.27 2.08
N HIS A 217 -19.96 0.15 2.73
CA HIS A 217 -19.95 0.87 4.00
C HIS A 217 -20.31 2.35 3.80
N LYS A 218 -19.64 2.98 2.83
CA LYS A 218 -19.81 4.38 2.44
C LYS A 218 -19.63 4.54 0.94
N ILE A 219 -20.37 5.49 0.37
CA ILE A 219 -20.27 5.90 -1.03
C ILE A 219 -20.02 7.41 -1.05
N PHE A 220 -18.79 7.83 -1.34
CA PHE A 220 -18.40 9.22 -1.41
C PHE A 220 -18.51 9.74 -2.85
N LEU A 221 -19.30 10.79 -3.07
CA LEU A 221 -19.28 11.59 -4.29
C LEU A 221 -18.63 12.94 -3.98
N ILE A 222 -17.41 13.14 -4.49
CA ILE A 222 -16.56 14.32 -4.23
C ILE A 222 -16.50 15.18 -5.47
N ASN A 223 -16.37 16.50 -5.32
CA ASN A 223 -16.40 17.43 -6.45
C ASN A 223 -17.69 17.31 -7.28
N THR A 224 -18.84 17.14 -6.61
CA THR A 224 -20.12 16.90 -7.30
C THR A 224 -20.70 18.21 -7.82
N PRO A 225 -20.85 18.39 -9.15
CA PRO A 225 -21.46 19.59 -9.70
C PRO A 225 -22.99 19.54 -9.56
N SER A 226 -23.64 20.70 -9.47
CA SER A 226 -25.10 20.79 -9.38
C SER A 226 -25.83 20.20 -10.60
N THR A 227 -25.15 20.11 -11.75
CA THR A 227 -25.65 19.47 -12.98
C THR A 227 -25.81 17.95 -12.85
N PHE A 228 -25.30 17.33 -11.78
CA PHE A 228 -25.51 15.92 -11.48
C PHE A 228 -26.87 15.66 -10.78
N GLU A 229 -27.49 16.67 -10.16
CA GLU A 229 -28.70 16.48 -9.34
C GLU A 229 -29.85 15.75 -10.05
N PRO A 230 -30.19 16.02 -11.33
CA PRO A 230 -31.26 15.29 -12.01
C PRO A 230 -30.98 13.77 -12.11
N LEU A 231 -29.72 13.40 -12.41
CA LEU A 231 -29.32 11.99 -12.45
C LEU A 231 -29.30 11.38 -11.05
N LEU A 232 -28.87 12.15 -10.04
CA LEU A 232 -28.88 11.71 -8.65
C LEU A 232 -30.28 11.37 -8.15
N GLN A 233 -31.32 12.12 -8.54
CA GLN A 233 -32.71 11.78 -8.19
C GLN A 233 -33.14 10.43 -8.77
N VAL A 234 -32.74 10.14 -10.02
CA VAL A 234 -32.96 8.84 -10.65
C VAL A 234 -32.20 7.73 -9.92
N ILE A 235 -30.95 7.99 -9.52
CA ILE A 235 -30.12 7.05 -8.75
C ILE A 235 -30.77 6.75 -7.40
N ARG A 236 -31.17 7.77 -6.63
CA ARG A 236 -31.82 7.60 -5.32
C ARG A 236 -33.06 6.70 -5.41
N GLY A 237 -33.87 6.85 -6.45
CA GLY A 237 -35.03 5.98 -6.67
C GLY A 237 -34.69 4.50 -6.94
N ALA A 238 -33.44 4.18 -7.31
CA ALA A 238 -32.97 2.82 -7.52
C ALA A 238 -32.23 2.22 -6.30
N LEU A 239 -31.84 3.03 -5.33
CA LEU A 239 -31.09 2.58 -4.15
C LEU A 239 -32.01 1.99 -3.08
N SER A 240 -31.52 0.99 -2.35
CA SER A 240 -32.18 0.54 -1.13
C SER A 240 -31.92 1.54 0.02
N PRO A 241 -32.80 1.61 1.04
CA PRO A 241 -32.61 2.54 2.16
C PRO A 241 -31.25 2.42 2.88
N PRO A 242 -30.65 1.21 3.05
CA PRO A 242 -29.29 1.10 3.58
C PRO A 242 -28.23 1.74 2.68
N THR A 243 -28.28 1.51 1.36
CA THR A 243 -27.32 2.10 0.41
C THR A 243 -27.48 3.61 0.30
N GLU A 244 -28.72 4.10 0.28
CA GLU A 244 -28.99 5.54 0.25
C GLU A 244 -28.41 6.24 1.49
N LYS A 245 -28.50 5.63 2.67
CA LYS A 245 -27.88 6.14 3.90
C LYS A 245 -26.35 6.12 3.88
N ALA A 246 -25.74 5.24 3.07
CA ALA A 246 -24.30 5.17 2.88
C ALA A 246 -23.79 6.26 1.92
N LEU A 247 -24.69 6.94 1.17
CA LEU A 247 -24.34 7.95 0.19
C LEU A 247 -23.99 9.29 0.87
N LEU A 248 -22.75 9.74 0.65
CA LEU A 248 -22.19 10.99 1.16
C LEU A 248 -21.77 11.86 -0.04
N ILE A 249 -22.44 12.99 -0.21
CA ILE A 249 -22.31 13.84 -1.39
C ILE A 249 -21.77 15.19 -0.97
N TYR A 250 -20.68 15.60 -1.62
CA TYR A 250 -20.02 16.86 -1.37
C TYR A 250 -19.84 17.63 -2.67
N GLY A 251 -20.01 18.96 -2.59
CA GLY A 251 -19.94 19.85 -3.74
C GLY A 251 -18.52 20.05 -4.28
N MET A 252 -18.35 21.08 -5.10
CA MET A 252 -17.06 21.45 -5.70
C MET A 252 -16.07 22.10 -4.71
N SER A 253 -16.50 22.44 -3.50
CA SER A 253 -15.68 23.16 -2.53
C SER A 253 -14.69 22.23 -1.83
N LYS A 254 -13.39 22.41 -2.11
CA LYS A 254 -12.32 21.63 -1.44
C LYS A 254 -12.37 21.73 0.08
N GLY A 255 -12.72 22.90 0.63
CA GLY A 255 -12.83 23.09 2.08
C GLY A 255 -13.94 22.26 2.73
N GLU A 256 -14.94 21.83 1.96
CA GLU A 256 -16.06 21.01 2.46
C GLU A 256 -15.67 19.53 2.52
N TRP A 257 -15.12 18.98 1.44
CA TRP A 257 -14.88 17.55 1.33
C TRP A 257 -13.50 17.10 1.82
N SER A 258 -12.47 17.96 1.76
CA SER A 258 -11.10 17.58 2.14
C SER A 258 -10.99 17.15 3.60
N PRO A 259 -11.59 17.85 4.59
CA PRO A 259 -11.56 17.40 5.99
C PRO A 259 -12.28 16.07 6.20
N ILE A 260 -13.32 15.80 5.41
CA ILE A 260 -14.05 14.53 5.47
C ILE A 260 -13.20 13.39 4.93
N LEU A 261 -12.51 13.56 3.80
CA LEU A 261 -11.61 12.52 3.29
C LEU A 261 -10.49 12.24 4.29
N GLN A 262 -9.84 13.27 4.84
CA GLN A 262 -8.80 13.10 5.86
C GLN A 262 -9.30 12.45 7.16
N LYS A 263 -10.60 12.55 7.45
CA LYS A 263 -11.22 11.84 8.57
C LYS A 263 -11.26 10.32 8.32
N TYR A 264 -11.52 9.90 7.09
CA TYR A 264 -11.74 8.48 6.77
C TYR A 264 -10.53 7.78 6.15
N PHE A 265 -9.59 8.51 5.55
CA PHE A 265 -8.44 7.96 4.83
C PHE A 265 -7.15 8.58 5.35
N ASP A 266 -6.07 7.80 5.33
CA ASP A 266 -4.72 8.34 5.46
C ASP A 266 -4.29 9.05 4.19
N MET A 267 -3.35 10.00 4.29
CA MET A 267 -2.97 10.86 3.16
C MET A 267 -2.42 10.05 1.98
N ASP A 268 -1.71 8.96 2.26
CA ASP A 268 -1.18 8.04 1.26
C ASP A 268 -2.21 7.08 0.66
N GLN A 269 -3.46 7.13 1.12
CA GLN A 269 -4.61 6.41 0.55
C GLN A 269 -5.56 7.33 -0.24
N ILE A 270 -5.34 8.65 -0.20
CA ILE A 270 -6.13 9.64 -0.93
C ILE A 270 -5.42 10.00 -2.25
N PRO A 271 -6.09 9.93 -3.42
CA PRO A 271 -5.52 10.38 -4.68
C PRO A 271 -4.98 11.83 -4.62
N GLU A 272 -3.89 12.12 -5.31
CA GLU A 272 -3.29 13.47 -5.32
C GLU A 272 -4.26 14.57 -5.78
N GLU A 273 -5.11 14.27 -6.75
CA GLU A 273 -6.14 15.19 -7.23
C GLU A 273 -7.23 15.51 -6.19
N LEU A 274 -7.33 14.67 -5.15
CA LEU A 274 -8.14 14.89 -3.95
C LEU A 274 -7.29 15.39 -2.76
N GLY A 275 -6.05 15.81 -3.02
CA GLY A 275 -5.16 16.42 -2.02
C GLY A 275 -4.42 15.43 -1.13
N GLY A 276 -4.35 14.15 -1.49
CA GLY A 276 -3.50 13.16 -0.82
C GLY A 276 -2.15 12.95 -1.51
N THR A 277 -1.53 11.79 -1.26
CA THR A 277 -0.25 11.37 -1.85
C THR A 277 -0.34 9.99 -2.51
N PHE A 278 -1.55 9.44 -2.70
CA PHE A 278 -1.75 8.20 -3.44
C PHE A 278 -1.68 8.47 -4.95
N GLN A 279 -0.84 7.71 -5.68
CA GLN A 279 -0.61 7.91 -7.11
C GLN A 279 -1.11 6.74 -7.96
N THR A 280 -2.16 6.98 -8.74
CA THR A 280 -2.84 6.00 -9.63
C THR A 280 -2.17 5.83 -11.00
N GLU A 281 -1.61 6.90 -11.57
CA GLU A 281 -1.14 6.94 -12.96
C GLU A 281 0.21 6.23 -13.17
N PHE A 282 1.14 6.37 -12.23
CA PHE A 282 2.47 5.75 -12.32
C PHE A 282 2.40 4.22 -12.42
N LYS A 283 1.60 3.58 -11.56
CA LYS A 283 1.43 2.12 -11.60
C LYS A 283 0.88 1.64 -12.94
N ALA A 284 -0.14 2.31 -13.46
CA ALA A 284 -0.71 1.96 -14.76
C ALA A 284 0.34 2.06 -15.90
N LEU A 285 1.28 3.00 -15.81
CA LEU A 285 2.35 3.14 -16.80
C LEU A 285 3.36 1.99 -16.72
N VAL A 286 3.76 1.54 -15.54
CA VAL A 286 4.95 0.68 -15.39
C VAL A 286 4.65 -0.78 -15.07
N VAL A 287 3.43 -1.12 -14.63
CA VAL A 287 3.09 -2.46 -14.11
C VAL A 287 3.30 -3.59 -15.13
N ASP A 288 3.06 -3.34 -16.41
CA ASP A 288 3.26 -4.34 -17.48
C ASP A 288 4.71 -4.41 -17.98
N ARG A 289 5.57 -3.48 -17.53
CA ARG A 289 6.98 -3.36 -17.94
C ARG A 289 7.97 -3.88 -16.90
N VAL A 290 7.52 -4.11 -15.67
CA VAL A 290 8.37 -4.67 -14.60
C VAL A 290 8.43 -6.21 -14.68
N PRO A 291 9.63 -6.80 -14.53
CA PRO A 291 9.83 -8.24 -14.73
C PRO A 291 9.30 -9.11 -13.59
N HIS A 292 9.37 -8.61 -12.35
CA HIS A 292 9.06 -9.39 -11.16
C HIS A 292 7.71 -8.99 -10.55
N ASN A 293 6.94 -9.96 -10.04
CA ASN A 293 5.62 -9.68 -9.47
C ASN A 293 5.68 -8.75 -8.27
N TYR A 294 6.70 -8.86 -7.41
CA TYR A 294 6.86 -7.97 -6.27
C TYR A 294 7.01 -6.49 -6.70
N MET A 295 7.62 -6.21 -7.85
CA MET A 295 7.76 -4.84 -8.37
C MET A 295 6.43 -4.22 -8.79
N LYS A 296 5.36 -5.02 -8.94
CA LYS A 296 4.00 -4.55 -9.28
C LYS A 296 3.24 -4.05 -8.05
N GLU A 297 3.73 -4.35 -6.85
CA GLU A 297 3.11 -3.90 -5.61
C GLU A 297 3.32 -2.41 -5.40
N ASP A 298 2.29 -1.71 -4.89
CA ASP A 298 2.28 -0.24 -4.76
C ASP A 298 3.46 0.26 -3.95
N ILE A 299 3.87 -0.51 -2.94
CA ILE A 299 4.94 -0.15 -2.02
C ILE A 299 6.32 -0.09 -2.69
N TYR A 300 6.55 -0.83 -3.78
CA TYR A 300 7.81 -0.74 -4.53
C TYR A 300 7.77 0.43 -5.49
N LEU A 301 6.66 0.58 -6.22
CA LEU A 301 6.46 1.67 -7.16
C LEU A 301 6.54 3.05 -6.48
N LEU A 302 6.02 3.15 -5.26
CA LEU A 302 6.10 4.34 -4.43
C LEU A 302 7.54 4.79 -4.14
N LYS A 303 8.52 3.86 -4.12
CA LYS A 303 9.92 4.20 -3.85
C LYS A 303 10.57 4.97 -5.00
N PHE A 304 10.31 4.56 -6.23
CA PHE A 304 10.77 5.27 -7.43
C PHE A 304 10.15 6.67 -7.53
N LEU A 305 8.87 6.78 -7.20
CA LEU A 305 8.17 8.06 -7.12
C LEU A 305 8.77 8.98 -6.06
N ARG A 306 8.91 8.51 -4.82
CA ARG A 306 9.53 9.29 -3.73
C ARG A 306 10.93 9.77 -4.12
N TYR A 307 11.73 8.91 -4.75
CA TYR A 307 13.09 9.24 -5.16
C TYR A 307 13.13 10.35 -6.21
N LYS A 308 12.12 10.44 -7.09
CA LYS A 308 11.98 11.52 -8.08
C LYS A 308 11.01 12.63 -7.65
N ASN A 309 10.81 12.81 -6.34
CA ASN A 309 9.91 13.82 -5.78
C ASN A 309 8.52 13.78 -6.44
N PHE A 310 8.03 12.58 -6.70
CA PHE A 310 6.71 12.31 -7.26
C PHE A 310 6.52 12.82 -8.71
N ASP A 311 7.61 13.13 -9.43
CA ASP A 311 7.60 13.42 -10.87
C ASP A 311 7.46 12.10 -11.67
N ILE A 312 6.27 11.89 -12.26
CA ILE A 312 5.91 10.64 -12.94
C ILE A 312 6.80 10.35 -14.17
N PRO A 313 6.99 11.27 -15.13
CA PRO A 313 7.90 11.05 -16.26
C PRO A 313 9.34 10.72 -15.84
N GLU A 314 9.90 11.44 -14.86
CA GLU A 314 11.26 11.18 -14.40
C GLU A 314 11.35 9.89 -13.57
N ALA A 315 10.32 9.54 -12.79
CA ALA A 315 10.24 8.26 -12.08
C ALA A 315 10.12 7.08 -13.04
N GLU A 316 9.34 7.20 -14.10
CA GLU A 316 9.19 6.19 -15.14
C GLU A 316 10.52 5.95 -15.83
N LYS A 317 11.13 7.03 -16.33
CA LYS A 317 12.44 7.00 -16.98
C LYS A 317 13.50 6.39 -16.07
N PHE A 318 13.51 6.76 -14.79
CA PHE A 318 14.44 6.23 -13.81
C PHE A 318 14.23 4.74 -13.55
N LEU A 319 12.98 4.29 -13.36
CA LEU A 319 12.68 2.87 -13.22
C LEU A 319 13.16 2.08 -14.45
N MET A 320 12.90 2.57 -15.67
CA MET A 320 13.37 1.91 -16.89
C MET A 320 14.90 1.84 -16.97
N GLN A 321 15.61 2.88 -16.51
CA GLN A 321 17.08 2.87 -16.41
C GLN A 321 17.58 1.81 -15.42
N VAL A 322 16.96 1.71 -14.25
CA VAL A 322 17.30 0.69 -13.24
C VAL A 322 17.05 -0.71 -13.78
N LEU A 323 15.90 -0.97 -14.42
CA LEU A 323 15.60 -2.27 -15.02
C LEU A 323 16.61 -2.66 -16.11
N GLN A 324 17.01 -1.69 -16.95
CA GLN A 324 18.03 -1.92 -17.97
C GLN A 324 19.39 -2.26 -17.34
N TRP A 325 19.80 -1.50 -16.32
CA TRP A 325 21.04 -1.76 -15.58
C TRP A 325 21.03 -3.14 -14.90
N ARG A 326 19.92 -3.53 -14.26
CA ARG A 326 19.76 -4.84 -13.62
C ARG A 326 19.97 -5.97 -14.64
N LYS A 327 19.40 -5.82 -15.83
CA LYS A 327 19.55 -6.78 -16.93
C LYS A 327 20.98 -6.86 -17.44
N GLU A 328 21.63 -5.72 -17.69
CA GLU A 328 23.00 -5.64 -18.20
C GLU A 328 24.02 -6.23 -17.21
N ASN A 329 23.79 -6.08 -15.91
CA ASN A 329 24.70 -6.53 -14.86
C ASN A 329 24.34 -7.92 -14.28
N LYS A 330 23.28 -8.56 -14.79
CA LYS A 330 22.77 -9.86 -14.35
C LYS A 330 22.46 -9.89 -12.85
N MET A 331 21.78 -8.85 -12.37
CA MET A 331 21.50 -8.69 -10.95
C MET A 331 20.59 -9.79 -10.39
N ASP A 332 19.65 -10.30 -11.19
CA ASP A 332 18.73 -11.35 -10.75
C ASP A 332 19.45 -12.70 -10.45
N THR A 333 20.69 -12.88 -10.93
CA THR A 333 21.51 -14.09 -10.68
C THR A 333 22.76 -13.80 -9.86
N ILE A 334 22.92 -12.59 -9.29
CA ILE A 334 24.16 -12.20 -8.59
C ILE A 334 24.41 -13.03 -7.32
N GLY A 335 23.33 -13.51 -6.68
CA GLY A 335 23.40 -14.39 -5.51
C GLY A 335 23.94 -15.79 -5.82
N GLU A 336 23.98 -16.19 -7.10
CA GLU A 336 24.50 -17.50 -7.54
C GLU A 336 26.03 -17.49 -7.71
N GLU A 337 26.69 -16.34 -7.62
CA GLU A 337 28.14 -16.23 -7.76
C GLU A 337 28.88 -16.73 -6.51
N ASP A 338 30.03 -17.37 -6.70
CA ASP A 338 30.90 -17.77 -5.60
C ASP A 338 31.56 -16.53 -5.00
N TRP A 339 31.22 -16.19 -3.76
CA TRP A 339 31.79 -15.04 -3.05
C TRP A 339 32.86 -15.41 -2.01
N SER A 340 33.34 -16.66 -2.00
CA SER A 340 34.26 -17.17 -0.98
C SER A 340 35.56 -16.33 -0.85
N ASP A 341 36.06 -15.81 -1.98
CA ASP A 341 37.26 -14.97 -2.05
C ASP A 341 37.07 -13.59 -1.41
N MET A 342 35.87 -13.02 -1.52
CA MET A 342 35.52 -11.70 -0.99
C MET A 342 35.01 -11.78 0.44
N LYS A 343 34.25 -12.82 0.80
CA LYS A 343 33.76 -13.06 2.17
C LYS A 343 34.91 -13.13 3.18
N GLN A 344 36.07 -13.69 2.80
CA GLN A 344 37.26 -13.71 3.66
C GLN A 344 37.86 -12.32 3.91
N LYS A 345 37.64 -11.36 3.00
CA LYS A 345 38.29 -10.04 3.00
C LYS A 345 37.34 -8.89 3.39
N PHE A 346 36.04 -9.10 3.28
CA PHE A 346 35.00 -8.08 3.43
C PHE A 346 33.77 -8.75 4.05
N MET A 347 33.81 -9.01 5.35
CA MET A 347 32.67 -9.58 6.07
C MET A 347 31.57 -8.53 6.26
N TYR A 348 30.34 -8.93 6.01
CA TYR A 348 29.13 -8.20 6.40
C TYR A 348 28.17 -9.15 7.09
N ASN A 349 27.36 -8.61 8.00
CA ASN A 349 26.30 -9.33 8.68
C ASN A 349 24.94 -8.79 8.25
N LEU A 350 23.98 -9.69 8.06
CA LEU A 350 22.58 -9.37 7.86
C LEU A 350 21.81 -9.81 9.10
N GLN A 351 20.94 -8.95 9.61
CA GLN A 351 20.18 -9.19 10.84
C GLN A 351 18.69 -9.39 10.57
N MET A 352 18.08 -10.37 11.24
CA MET A 352 16.65 -10.64 11.19
C MET A 352 16.00 -10.67 12.57
N ARG A 353 15.03 -9.77 12.78
CA ARG A 353 13.86 -10.03 13.63
C ARG A 353 12.66 -9.21 13.17
N ASP A 354 12.78 -7.88 13.23
CA ASP A 354 11.72 -6.93 12.86
C ASP A 354 12.15 -5.89 11.80
N ARG A 355 13.44 -5.78 11.47
CA ARG A 355 14.01 -4.91 10.41
C ARG A 355 15.19 -5.58 9.71
N ASP A 356 15.50 -5.12 8.49
CA ASP A 356 16.74 -5.46 7.80
C ASP A 356 17.86 -4.50 8.25
N VAL A 357 19.01 -5.06 8.64
CA VAL A 357 20.22 -4.30 8.98
C VAL A 357 21.41 -4.95 8.29
N LEU A 358 21.98 -4.24 7.32
CA LEU A 358 23.23 -4.58 6.67
C LEU A 358 24.38 -3.94 7.46
N TYR A 359 25.21 -4.77 8.06
CA TYR A 359 26.29 -4.34 8.94
C TYR A 359 27.67 -4.62 8.33
N PHE A 360 28.52 -3.61 8.25
CA PHE A 360 29.89 -3.70 7.76
C PHE A 360 30.89 -3.31 8.86
N ASN A 361 31.94 -4.10 9.06
CA ASN A 361 33.03 -3.76 9.97
C ASN A 361 34.29 -3.35 9.21
N VAL A 362 34.67 -2.07 9.33
CA VAL A 362 35.83 -1.49 8.64
C VAL A 362 37.13 -2.13 9.09
N GLU A 363 37.27 -2.57 10.34
CA GLU A 363 38.47 -3.24 10.87
C GLU A 363 38.87 -4.47 10.03
N SER A 364 37.88 -5.14 9.44
CA SER A 364 38.08 -6.34 8.63
C SER A 364 38.36 -6.06 7.15
N MET A 365 38.28 -4.80 6.69
CA MET A 365 38.32 -4.45 5.26
C MET A 365 39.71 -4.03 4.79
N ASP A 366 40.31 -4.81 3.88
CA ASP A 366 41.53 -4.38 3.17
C ASP A 366 41.25 -3.98 1.71
N LEU A 367 40.57 -2.82 1.57
CA LEU A 367 40.28 -2.25 0.26
C LEU A 367 41.55 -1.86 -0.50
N ARG A 368 42.60 -1.41 0.22
CA ARG A 368 43.86 -0.98 -0.38
C ARG A 368 44.57 -2.14 -1.08
N GLN A 369 44.75 -3.27 -0.41
CA GLN A 369 45.34 -4.46 -1.04
C GLN A 369 44.53 -4.91 -2.24
N THR A 370 43.20 -4.95 -2.09
CA THR A 370 42.29 -5.39 -3.16
C THR A 370 42.41 -4.52 -4.40
N VAL A 371 42.45 -3.19 -4.25
CA VAL A 371 42.63 -2.26 -5.38
C VAL A 371 44.03 -2.33 -5.98
N ILE A 372 45.08 -2.48 -5.16
CA ILE A 372 46.47 -2.62 -5.66
C ILE A 372 46.62 -3.90 -6.49
N GLN A 373 45.94 -4.98 -6.11
CA GLN A 373 45.95 -6.26 -6.82
C GLN A 373 45.02 -6.29 -8.05
N GLY A 374 44.32 -5.18 -8.37
CA GLY A 374 43.40 -5.11 -9.50
C GLY A 374 42.05 -5.81 -9.27
N GLY A 375 41.70 -6.09 -8.02
CA GLY A 375 40.42 -6.70 -7.62
C GLY A 375 39.26 -5.71 -7.46
N ASP A 376 39.42 -4.46 -7.91
CA ASP A 376 38.45 -3.38 -7.73
C ASP A 376 37.07 -3.71 -8.32
N ARG A 377 37.02 -4.24 -9.54
CA ARG A 377 35.77 -4.67 -10.19
C ARG A 377 35.06 -5.79 -9.45
N ARG A 378 35.84 -6.77 -8.95
CA ARG A 378 35.30 -7.92 -8.21
C ARG A 378 34.73 -7.47 -6.86
N PHE A 379 35.42 -6.56 -6.19
CA PHE A 379 34.94 -5.94 -4.96
C PHE A 379 33.65 -5.15 -5.17
N LEU A 380 33.57 -4.30 -6.21
CA LEU A 380 32.35 -3.56 -6.53
C LEU A 380 31.15 -4.50 -6.76
N ARG A 381 31.36 -5.60 -7.50
CA ARG A 381 30.32 -6.59 -7.74
C ARG A 381 29.90 -7.34 -6.47
N TYR A 382 30.84 -7.61 -5.56
CA TYR A 382 30.52 -8.19 -4.25
C TYR A 382 29.66 -7.24 -3.40
N VAL A 383 29.93 -5.93 -3.46
CA VAL A 383 29.09 -4.92 -2.78
C VAL A 383 27.68 -4.88 -3.39
N ASP A 384 27.56 -4.91 -4.71
CA ASP A 384 26.24 -5.01 -5.36
C ASP A 384 25.49 -6.30 -4.95
N GLY A 385 26.22 -7.42 -4.76
CA GLY A 385 25.64 -8.67 -4.25
C GLY A 385 25.12 -8.56 -2.82
N ALA A 386 25.87 -7.92 -1.92
CA ALA A 386 25.45 -7.66 -0.54
C ALA A 386 24.20 -6.76 -0.48
N LEU A 387 24.11 -5.77 -1.37
CA LEU A 387 22.92 -4.91 -1.51
C LEU A 387 21.71 -5.69 -2.03
N GLU A 388 21.89 -6.61 -3.00
CA GLU A 388 20.79 -7.48 -3.48
C GLU A 388 20.27 -8.40 -2.37
N GLU A 389 21.15 -8.94 -1.53
CA GLU A 389 20.78 -9.81 -0.41
C GLU A 389 19.99 -9.06 0.67
N SER A 390 20.48 -7.87 1.08
CA SER A 390 19.74 -6.94 1.95
C SER A 390 18.39 -6.56 1.35
N CYS A 391 18.37 -6.26 0.05
CA CYS A 391 17.13 -6.05 -0.69
C CYS A 391 16.16 -7.22 -0.54
N GLY A 392 16.59 -8.45 -0.82
CA GLY A 392 15.80 -9.66 -0.63
C GLY A 392 15.23 -9.79 0.76
N LEU A 393 15.99 -9.39 1.78
CA LEU A 393 15.55 -9.44 3.15
C LEU A 393 14.47 -8.39 3.47
N VAL A 394 14.65 -7.14 3.04
CA VAL A 394 13.62 -6.08 3.16
C VAL A 394 12.30 -6.55 2.55
N ARG A 395 12.37 -7.21 1.39
CA ARG A 395 11.18 -7.76 0.72
C ARG A 395 10.49 -8.82 1.58
N THR A 396 11.26 -9.80 2.05
CA THR A 396 10.77 -10.90 2.89
C THR A 396 10.13 -10.39 4.19
N LEU A 397 10.78 -9.43 4.85
CA LEU A 397 10.26 -8.81 6.08
C LEU A 397 9.04 -7.92 5.81
N GLY A 398 9.02 -7.23 4.67
CA GLY A 398 7.87 -6.43 4.23
C GLY A 398 6.64 -7.29 3.97
N GLU A 399 6.80 -8.46 3.34
CA GLU A 399 5.73 -9.44 3.16
C GLU A 399 5.23 -9.98 4.51
N LYS A 400 6.15 -10.31 5.42
CA LYS A 400 5.84 -10.90 6.72
C LYS A 400 5.16 -9.92 7.69
N TYR A 401 5.69 -8.71 7.81
CA TYR A 401 5.31 -7.75 8.87
C TYR A 401 4.55 -6.52 8.34
N GLN A 402 4.47 -6.32 7.02
CA GLN A 402 3.72 -5.23 6.34
C GLN A 402 4.14 -3.79 6.70
N ASN A 403 5.07 -3.60 7.64
CA ASN A 403 5.59 -2.31 8.08
C ASN A 403 7.08 -2.12 7.75
N VAL A 404 7.77 -3.17 7.27
CA VAL A 404 9.17 -3.11 6.87
C VAL A 404 9.24 -2.72 5.40
N THR A 405 9.58 -1.46 5.16
CA THR A 405 9.69 -0.93 3.80
C THR A 405 11.13 -0.62 3.40
N ARG A 406 12.06 -0.74 4.34
CA ARG A 406 13.45 -0.25 4.24
C ARG A 406 14.39 -1.09 5.10
N GLY A 407 15.63 -1.21 4.64
CA GLY A 407 16.76 -1.71 5.40
C GLY A 407 17.65 -0.58 5.91
N HIS A 408 18.42 -0.85 6.96
CA HIS A 408 19.41 0.05 7.53
C HIS A 408 20.82 -0.41 7.20
N LEU A 409 21.67 0.50 6.74
CA LEU A 409 23.10 0.24 6.60
C LEU A 409 23.85 0.79 7.83
N ILE A 410 24.62 -0.07 8.50
CA ILE A 410 25.49 0.32 9.61
C ILE A 410 26.93 0.00 9.24
N VAL A 411 27.78 1.01 9.24
CA VAL A 411 29.23 0.85 9.04
C VAL A 411 29.96 1.14 10.35
N ASN A 412 30.54 0.10 10.95
CA ASN A 412 31.39 0.23 12.13
C ASN A 412 32.78 0.74 11.72
N GLY A 413 33.09 1.98 12.09
CA GLY A 413 34.39 2.61 11.83
C GLY A 413 35.51 2.24 12.81
N LYS A 414 35.25 1.36 13.79
CA LYS A 414 36.29 0.86 14.69
C LYS A 414 37.41 0.19 13.87
N GLY A 415 38.67 0.38 14.29
CA GLY A 415 39.84 -0.15 13.58
C GLY A 415 40.24 0.63 12.33
N TYR A 416 39.51 1.69 11.96
CA TYR A 416 39.93 2.54 10.84
C TYR A 416 41.32 3.15 11.08
N ASN A 417 42.14 3.02 10.05
CA ASN A 417 43.52 3.47 10.02
C ASN A 417 43.79 4.08 8.65
N LEU A 418 44.26 5.33 8.60
CA LEU A 418 44.53 6.05 7.35
C LEU A 418 45.58 5.33 6.47
N ILE A 419 46.48 4.53 7.03
CA ILE A 419 47.49 3.81 6.24
C ILE A 419 46.88 2.60 5.52
N GLN A 420 46.02 1.84 6.20
CA GLN A 420 45.36 0.65 5.65
C GLN A 420 44.10 0.99 4.84
N HIS A 421 43.30 1.94 5.30
CA HIS A 421 41.99 2.29 4.76
C HIS A 421 42.00 3.62 4.00
N GLY A 422 42.96 4.51 4.28
CA GLY A 422 43.18 5.73 3.49
C GLY A 422 43.94 5.40 2.21
N CYS A 423 43.20 5.36 1.11
CA CYS A 423 43.73 4.96 -0.18
C CYS A 423 43.20 5.89 -1.28
N LEU A 424 44.05 6.81 -1.75
CA LEU A 424 43.70 7.74 -2.84
C LEU A 424 43.31 6.99 -4.13
N ARG A 425 43.95 5.85 -4.39
CA ARG A 425 43.61 4.98 -5.53
C ARG A 425 42.26 4.26 -5.36
N CYS A 426 41.73 4.18 -4.15
CA CYS A 426 40.46 3.52 -3.85
C CYS A 426 39.27 4.50 -3.92
N ILE A 427 39.54 5.82 -3.93
CA ILE A 427 38.51 6.86 -4.05
C ILE A 427 37.57 6.60 -5.23
N PRO A 428 38.04 6.28 -6.46
CA PRO A 428 37.14 5.99 -7.58
C PRO A 428 36.19 4.82 -7.30
N SER A 429 36.66 3.75 -6.64
CA SER A 429 35.82 2.60 -6.29
C SER A 429 34.82 2.95 -5.19
N LEU A 430 35.23 3.70 -4.16
CA LEU A 430 34.33 4.17 -3.12
C LEU A 430 33.24 5.10 -3.67
N LEU A 431 33.60 6.00 -4.58
CA LEU A 431 32.63 6.84 -5.29
C LEU A 431 31.67 6.01 -6.15
N ARG A 432 32.16 4.96 -6.82
CA ARG A 432 31.30 4.06 -7.59
C ARG A 432 30.30 3.31 -6.72
N ILE A 433 30.65 2.93 -5.49
CA ILE A 433 29.70 2.31 -4.56
C ILE A 433 28.56 3.29 -4.25
N VAL A 434 28.92 4.52 -3.86
CA VAL A 434 27.93 5.56 -3.52
C VAL A 434 27.06 5.91 -4.73
N LEU A 435 27.65 6.06 -5.92
CA LEU A 435 26.91 6.37 -7.14
C LEU A 435 26.04 5.19 -7.59
N SER A 436 26.53 3.95 -7.50
CA SER A 436 25.74 2.76 -7.82
C SER A 436 24.53 2.68 -6.90
N TYR A 437 24.74 2.88 -5.61
CA TYR A 437 23.67 2.97 -4.61
C TYR A 437 22.59 4.00 -5.01
N GLU A 438 22.99 5.24 -5.24
CA GLU A 438 22.06 6.32 -5.63
C GLU A 438 21.31 6.02 -6.93
N GLN A 439 22.00 5.43 -7.91
CA GLN A 439 21.46 5.27 -9.26
C GLN A 439 20.61 4.01 -9.43
N HIS A 440 20.84 2.96 -8.63
CA HIS A 440 20.30 1.63 -8.92
C HIS A 440 19.55 0.96 -7.78
N TRP A 441 19.65 1.46 -6.54
CA TRP A 441 19.07 0.82 -5.36
C TRP A 441 17.96 1.62 -4.64
N PRO A 442 17.04 2.31 -5.35
CA PRO A 442 15.95 3.05 -4.70
C PRO A 442 14.93 2.12 -4.01
N GLU A 443 15.00 0.81 -4.29
CA GLU A 443 14.01 -0.19 -3.95
C GLU A 443 14.11 -0.76 -2.52
N CYS A 444 15.21 -0.56 -1.77
CA CYS A 444 15.41 -1.32 -0.53
C CYS A 444 16.01 -0.58 0.66
N VAL A 445 16.85 0.43 0.47
CA VAL A 445 17.67 0.95 1.58
C VAL A 445 17.42 2.45 1.75
N ASP A 446 17.24 2.89 3.00
CA ASP A 446 17.32 4.33 3.28
C ASP A 446 18.76 4.76 3.03
N PRO A 447 18.98 5.87 2.34
CA PRO A 447 20.32 6.28 1.95
C PRO A 447 21.36 6.21 3.08
N PRO A 448 22.59 5.79 2.77
CA PRO A 448 23.50 5.15 3.71
C PRO A 448 23.74 5.96 4.98
N GLY A 449 23.71 5.28 6.13
CA GLY A 449 24.17 5.80 7.42
C GLY A 449 25.68 5.57 7.66
N ILE A 450 26.43 6.66 7.82
CA ILE A 450 27.74 6.86 8.49
C ILE A 450 29.06 6.61 7.68
N PHE A 451 29.94 7.64 7.62
CA PHE A 451 31.43 7.65 7.85
C PHE A 451 32.08 9.08 7.80
N VAL A 452 32.71 9.58 8.88
CA VAL A 452 33.04 11.03 9.08
C VAL A 452 34.02 11.69 8.08
N PRO A 453 35.19 11.14 7.69
CA PRO A 453 36.16 11.93 6.92
C PRO A 453 35.88 12.00 5.41
N LEU A 454 35.25 10.98 4.84
CA LEU A 454 34.92 10.92 3.40
C LEU A 454 33.62 11.70 3.09
N LEU A 455 32.74 11.89 4.09
CA LEU A 455 31.39 12.41 3.92
C LEU A 455 31.31 13.88 3.55
N ASP A 456 32.15 14.75 4.09
CA ASP A 456 32.11 16.16 3.72
C ASP A 456 32.53 16.38 2.25
N ALA A 457 33.38 15.50 1.72
CA ALA A 457 33.79 15.54 0.32
C ALA A 457 32.73 14.99 -0.65
N ILE A 458 31.89 14.03 -0.22
CA ILE A 458 30.87 13.41 -1.07
C ILE A 458 29.45 13.93 -0.83
N LYS A 459 29.19 14.65 0.27
CA LYS A 459 27.90 15.30 0.57
C LYS A 459 27.30 16.08 -0.61
N PRO A 460 28.09 16.86 -1.38
CA PRO A 460 27.57 17.57 -2.56
C PRO A 460 27.08 16.65 -3.70
N LEU A 461 27.47 15.38 -3.68
CA LEU A 461 27.12 14.37 -4.70
C LEU A 461 25.87 13.54 -4.31
N LEU A 462 25.37 13.69 -3.09
CA LEU A 462 24.23 12.94 -2.58
C LEU A 462 22.91 13.66 -2.89
N SER A 463 21.84 12.90 -3.14
CA SER A 463 20.50 13.48 -3.23
C SER A 463 20.08 14.16 -1.91
N PRO A 464 19.14 15.12 -1.92
CA PRO A 464 18.63 15.74 -0.69
C PRO A 464 18.07 14.74 0.31
N SER A 465 17.34 13.73 -0.17
CA SER A 465 16.81 12.63 0.63
C SER A 465 17.93 11.82 1.27
N THR A 466 19.00 11.59 0.53
CA THR A 466 20.19 10.89 1.01
C THR A 466 20.96 11.64 2.07
N SER A 467 21.18 12.92 1.82
CA SER A 467 21.86 13.80 2.76
C SER A 467 21.11 13.92 4.10
N GLN A 468 19.77 13.84 4.08
CA GLN A 468 18.93 13.91 5.28
C GLN A 468 18.86 12.59 6.08
N ALA A 469 18.86 11.43 5.41
CA ALA A 469 18.84 10.13 6.08
C ALA A 469 20.19 9.77 6.73
N LEU A 470 21.27 10.33 6.19
CA LEU A 470 22.62 10.13 6.67
C LEU A 470 22.82 10.74 8.07
N THR A 471 23.01 9.88 9.06
CA THR A 471 23.49 10.27 10.40
C THR A 471 24.96 9.95 10.53
N VAL A 472 25.74 10.79 11.22
CA VAL A 472 27.16 10.54 11.50
C VAL A 472 27.38 10.61 12.99
N LEU A 473 27.93 9.54 13.55
CA LEU A 473 28.11 9.38 14.99
C LEU A 473 29.60 9.35 15.36
N GLY A 474 29.94 9.96 16.49
CA GLY A 474 31.32 10.02 17.00
C GLY A 474 31.77 8.71 17.68
N PRO A 475 32.94 8.71 18.34
CA PRO A 475 33.46 7.52 19.02
C PRO A 475 32.76 7.21 20.37
N ASN A 476 31.80 8.04 20.79
CA ASN A 476 31.15 7.91 22.09
C ASN A 476 30.07 6.81 22.07
N LYS A 477 30.33 5.68 22.75
CA LYS A 477 29.40 4.55 22.82
C LYS A 477 28.00 4.92 23.33
N LYS A 478 27.88 5.80 24.33
CA LYS A 478 26.58 6.19 24.91
C LYS A 478 25.75 6.98 23.89
N THR A 479 26.38 7.93 23.21
CA THR A 479 25.73 8.72 22.14
C THR A 479 25.34 7.84 20.97
N ASN A 480 26.16 6.85 20.61
CA ASN A 480 25.88 5.92 19.52
C ASN A 480 24.68 5.02 19.87
N LEU A 481 24.64 4.49 21.09
CA LEU A 481 23.52 3.71 21.60
C LEU A 481 22.21 4.54 21.60
N GLU A 482 22.24 5.76 22.14
CA GLU A 482 21.08 6.67 22.16
C GLU A 482 20.56 7.00 20.75
N ALA A 483 21.44 7.08 19.75
CA ALA A 483 21.05 7.29 18.36
C ALA A 483 20.43 6.03 17.74
N LEU A 484 21.03 4.85 17.96
CA LEU A 484 20.54 3.58 17.41
C LEU A 484 19.20 3.15 18.04
N LEU A 485 18.99 3.42 19.34
CA LEU A 485 17.74 3.14 20.05
C LEU A 485 16.52 3.92 19.51
N LYS A 486 16.73 4.94 18.68
CA LYS A 486 15.63 5.64 17.99
C LYS A 486 15.05 4.81 16.84
N PHE A 487 15.80 3.81 16.36
CA PHE A 487 15.49 3.08 15.13
C PHE A 487 15.37 1.56 15.34
N MET A 488 16.07 1.00 16.35
CA MET A 488 16.18 -0.44 16.63
C MET A 488 16.07 -0.74 18.13
N ASP A 489 15.66 -1.97 18.48
CA ASP A 489 15.61 -2.42 19.88
C ASP A 489 17.02 -2.66 20.45
N ILE A 490 17.20 -2.51 21.76
CA ILE A 490 18.47 -2.76 22.44
C ILE A 490 18.95 -4.21 22.26
N ASP A 491 18.01 -5.15 22.14
CA ASP A 491 18.32 -6.56 21.93
C ASP A 491 18.79 -6.85 20.49
N GLU A 492 18.58 -5.90 19.57
CA GLU A 492 19.04 -5.95 18.18
C GLU A 492 20.39 -5.25 17.98
N ILE A 493 20.76 -4.32 18.85
CA ILE A 493 22.00 -3.57 18.69
C ILE A 493 23.22 -4.43 19.08
N PRO A 494 24.28 -4.49 18.25
CA PRO A 494 25.51 -5.19 18.59
C PRO A 494 26.13 -4.72 19.92
N VAL A 495 26.69 -5.64 20.70
CA VAL A 495 27.36 -5.36 22.00
C VAL A 495 28.44 -4.28 21.89
N GLU A 496 29.12 -4.20 20.76
CA GLU A 496 30.13 -3.18 20.47
C GLU A 496 29.61 -1.74 20.47
N PHE A 497 28.32 -1.53 20.18
CA PHE A 497 27.63 -0.24 20.29
C PHE A 497 26.84 -0.09 21.60
N GLY A 498 26.95 -1.04 22.52
CA GLY A 498 26.29 -1.01 23.83
C GLY A 498 24.91 -1.67 23.90
N GLY A 499 24.51 -2.42 22.86
CA GLY A 499 23.32 -3.27 22.87
C GLY A 499 23.57 -4.67 23.45
N ARG A 500 22.66 -5.61 23.19
CA ARG A 500 22.75 -6.99 23.72
C ARG A 500 23.00 -8.08 22.66
N LYS A 501 23.00 -7.74 21.37
CA LYS A 501 23.21 -8.72 20.30
C LYS A 501 24.68 -9.10 20.18
N ILE A 502 24.97 -10.38 20.33
CA ILE A 502 26.28 -10.95 19.97
C ILE A 502 26.20 -11.31 18.49
N LEU A 503 27.04 -10.65 17.67
CA LEU A 503 27.23 -11.04 16.28
C LEU A 503 28.15 -12.27 16.29
N ASP A 504 27.67 -13.39 15.76
CA ASP A 504 28.54 -14.53 15.51
C ASP A 504 29.39 -14.25 14.26
N ASN A 505 30.65 -14.68 14.25
CA ASN A 505 31.52 -14.55 13.08
C ASN A 505 31.25 -15.63 12.02
N SER A 506 30.21 -16.45 12.24
CA SER A 506 29.68 -17.39 11.27
C SER A 506 28.63 -16.68 10.41
N GLN A 507 28.67 -16.93 9.10
CA GLN A 507 27.87 -16.25 8.08
C GLN A 507 26.40 -16.19 8.48
N SER A 508 25.79 -15.00 8.32
CA SER A 508 24.34 -14.78 8.25
C SER A 508 23.53 -15.56 9.29
N ASP A 509 23.09 -14.88 10.35
CA ASP A 509 22.15 -15.42 11.33
C ASP A 509 20.75 -15.59 10.67
N TYR A 510 20.65 -16.47 9.66
CA TYR A 510 19.39 -17.00 9.14
C TYR A 510 18.87 -17.96 10.18
N ASP A 511 18.03 -17.46 11.08
CA ASP A 511 17.29 -18.33 11.97
C ASP A 511 16.18 -19.04 11.17
N GLU A 512 16.54 -20.16 10.52
CA GLU A 512 15.61 -21.04 9.79
C GLU A 512 14.47 -21.59 10.69
N ASN A 513 14.54 -21.39 12.01
CA ASN A 513 13.62 -21.95 12.99
C ASN A 513 12.39 -21.08 13.32
N PHE A 514 12.17 -19.94 12.66
CA PHE A 514 10.94 -19.16 12.83
C PHE A 514 9.85 -19.58 11.82
N THR A 515 9.42 -20.84 11.89
CA THR A 515 8.11 -21.28 11.40
C THR A 515 7.03 -20.96 12.46
N TYR A 516 6.08 -20.09 12.12
CA TYR A 516 4.74 -20.05 12.71
C TYR A 516 3.71 -19.73 11.65
#